data_AF-A0A963HWY9-F1
#
_entry.id   AF-A0A963HWY9-F1
#
_cell.length_a   1.000
_cell.length_b   1.000
_cell.length_c   1.000
_cell.angle_alpha   90.00
_cell.angle_beta   90.00
_cell.angle_gamma   90.00
#
_symmetry.space_group_name_H-M   'P 1'
#
loop_
_entity.id
_entity.type
_entity.pdbx_description
1 polymer ?
#
loop_
_entity_poly.entity_id
_entity_poly.type
_entity_poly.pdbx_seq_one_letter_code
_entity_poly.pdbx_strand_id
1 'polypeptide(L)'
;MSVLVRYCNLLAAWVVVLHLLGRGRASGDALSASMAAIGSAGFFLSGRVLAALDRWWTQRRRDRRAEAVLHLLLSAPDDAEPPPFAVYLRPFSVTGRLMVSNRRLRGLPFMPRYYAHEAEMEFERVLAAALPPDLPLLALGRPGEAIGAGRIAVPDEVWKPMFQRLIEQARWIVMIPSDQGETRWEVQQLVAQRRLGKTIFIMPPSLKRGPIDLPDYWARVRRGLAPDGVSLPAYTPAGQVFRLGRGGRFYRSRYLRRLGVAPLRDSLAGISSARPD
;
A
#
# COMPACT_ATOMS: atom_id res chain seq x y z
N MET A 1 -5.44 -9.67 -9.89
CA MET A 1 -5.03 -10.56 -10.99
C MET A 1 -6.18 -11.44 -11.37
N SER A 2 -6.91 -10.97 -12.38
CA SER A 2 -8.03 -11.69 -12.95
C SER A 2 -7.56 -13.04 -13.51
N VAL A 3 -8.49 -14.00 -13.50
CA VAL A 3 -8.34 -15.33 -14.08
C VAL A 3 -7.86 -15.26 -15.55
N LEU A 4 -8.27 -14.22 -16.27
CA LEU A 4 -7.89 -13.95 -17.65
C LEU A 4 -6.37 -13.83 -17.85
N VAL A 5 -5.67 -13.10 -16.97
CA VAL A 5 -4.22 -12.93 -17.07
C VAL A 5 -3.50 -14.26 -16.92
N ARG A 6 -4.05 -15.23 -16.18
CA ARG A 6 -3.47 -16.57 -16.05
C ARG A 6 -3.62 -17.38 -17.34
N TYR A 7 -4.76 -17.24 -18.02
CA TYR A 7 -5.05 -17.99 -19.24
C TYR A 7 -4.21 -17.52 -20.43
N CYS A 8 -4.08 -16.22 -20.67
CA CYS A 8 -3.24 -15.70 -21.77
C CYS A 8 -1.79 -16.17 -21.63
N ASN A 9 -1.31 -16.14 -20.40
CA ASN A 9 0.01 -16.57 -19.99
C ASN A 9 0.26 -18.08 -20.14
N LEU A 10 -0.74 -18.92 -19.81
CA LEU A 10 -0.66 -20.36 -20.05
C LEU A 10 -0.67 -20.69 -21.54
N LEU A 11 -1.49 -19.99 -22.33
CA LEU A 11 -1.54 -20.13 -23.78
C LEU A 11 -0.16 -19.84 -24.41
N ALA A 12 0.51 -18.79 -23.93
CA ALA A 12 1.86 -18.42 -24.34
C ALA A 12 2.88 -19.54 -24.12
N ALA A 13 2.93 -20.07 -22.90
CA ALA A 13 3.83 -21.16 -22.55
C ALA A 13 3.54 -22.40 -23.40
N TRP A 14 2.26 -22.66 -23.68
CA TRP A 14 1.84 -23.78 -24.53
C TRP A 14 2.32 -23.61 -25.98
N VAL A 15 2.21 -22.42 -26.57
CA VAL A 15 2.73 -22.11 -27.91
C VAL A 15 4.25 -22.31 -27.99
N VAL A 16 5.01 -21.90 -26.97
CA VAL A 16 6.45 -22.13 -26.91
C VAL A 16 6.78 -23.62 -26.79
N VAL A 17 6.05 -24.37 -25.97
CA VAL A 17 6.25 -25.82 -25.82
C VAL A 17 5.95 -26.55 -27.14
N LEU A 18 4.84 -26.24 -27.80
CA LEU A 18 4.52 -26.79 -29.12
C LEU A 18 5.64 -26.53 -30.14
N HIS A 19 6.19 -25.31 -30.11
CA HIS A 19 7.27 -24.92 -30.99
C HIS A 19 8.55 -25.74 -30.75
N LEU A 20 8.90 -25.95 -29.48
CA LEU A 20 10.06 -26.77 -29.11
C LEU A 20 9.87 -28.25 -29.48
N LEU A 21 8.65 -28.79 -29.34
CA LEU A 21 8.32 -30.15 -29.74
C LEU A 21 8.32 -30.32 -31.28
N GLY A 22 8.09 -29.26 -32.04
CA GLY A 22 8.11 -29.25 -33.51
C GLY A 22 9.51 -29.33 -34.14
N ARG A 23 10.60 -29.14 -33.38
CA ARG A 23 11.99 -29.10 -33.89
C ARG A 23 12.53 -30.43 -34.44
N GLY A 24 11.77 -31.52 -34.40
CA GLY A 24 12.19 -32.84 -34.91
C GLY A 24 12.21 -32.99 -36.43
N ARG A 25 11.85 -31.98 -37.24
CA ARG A 25 11.85 -32.05 -38.72
C ARG A 25 12.70 -30.93 -39.31
N ALA A 26 13.89 -31.30 -39.78
CA ALA A 26 14.93 -30.41 -40.27
C ALA A 26 14.54 -29.67 -41.57
N SER A 27 14.77 -28.35 -41.58
CA SER A 27 15.01 -27.42 -42.73
C SER A 27 14.32 -26.03 -42.65
N GLY A 28 13.66 -25.68 -41.54
CA GLY A 28 12.92 -24.40 -41.40
C GLY A 28 13.33 -23.48 -40.23
N ASP A 29 14.60 -23.51 -39.81
CA ASP A 29 14.98 -23.06 -38.45
C ASP A 29 14.88 -21.54 -38.20
N ALA A 30 15.14 -20.67 -39.18
CA ALA A 30 15.19 -19.22 -38.95
C ALA A 30 13.80 -18.56 -38.79
N LEU A 31 12.83 -18.96 -39.62
CA LEU A 31 11.45 -18.46 -39.54
C LEU A 31 10.80 -18.87 -38.21
N SER A 32 11.09 -20.10 -37.79
CA SER A 32 10.56 -20.69 -36.56
C SER A 32 11.00 -19.90 -35.32
N ALA A 33 12.30 -19.62 -35.20
CA ALA A 33 12.86 -18.85 -34.08
C ALA A 33 12.30 -17.42 -34.02
N SER A 34 12.12 -16.77 -35.17
CA SER A 34 11.56 -15.42 -35.26
C SER A 34 10.11 -15.37 -34.77
N MET A 35 9.27 -16.33 -35.17
CA MET A 35 7.89 -16.41 -34.69
C MET A 35 7.79 -16.66 -33.18
N ALA A 36 8.66 -17.51 -32.63
CA ALA A 36 8.70 -17.76 -31.19
C ALA A 36 9.11 -16.50 -30.40
N ALA A 37 10.08 -15.74 -30.90
CA ALA A 37 10.50 -14.48 -30.30
C ALA A 37 9.38 -13.41 -30.33
N ILE A 38 8.73 -13.23 -31.49
CA ILE A 38 7.60 -12.29 -31.65
C ILE A 38 6.45 -12.68 -30.72
N GLY A 39 6.10 -13.96 -30.67
CA GLY A 39 5.07 -14.47 -29.76
C GLY A 39 5.40 -14.16 -28.30
N SER A 40 6.62 -14.49 -27.86
CA SER A 40 7.08 -14.24 -26.49
C SER A 40 7.03 -12.75 -26.12
N ALA A 41 7.46 -11.87 -27.02
CA ALA A 41 7.39 -10.43 -26.83
C ALA A 41 5.94 -9.92 -26.75
N GLY A 42 5.06 -10.39 -27.65
CA GLY A 42 3.64 -10.06 -27.65
C GLY A 42 2.96 -10.48 -26.34
N PHE A 43 3.25 -11.67 -25.83
CA PHE A 43 2.72 -12.14 -24.56
C PHE A 43 3.24 -11.34 -23.37
N PHE A 44 4.54 -11.04 -23.33
CA PHE A 44 5.12 -10.19 -22.30
C PHE A 44 4.44 -8.80 -22.25
N LEU A 45 4.27 -8.16 -23.40
CA LEU A 45 3.58 -6.88 -23.52
C LEU A 45 2.11 -6.98 -23.07
N SER A 46 1.39 -8.00 -23.53
CA SER A 46 -0.01 -8.22 -23.14
C SER A 46 -0.17 -8.41 -21.63
N GLY A 47 0.75 -9.16 -20.98
CA GLY A 47 0.76 -9.37 -19.54
C GLY A 47 0.96 -8.07 -18.77
N ARG A 48 1.86 -7.20 -19.26
CA ARG A 48 2.09 -5.87 -18.66
C ARG A 48 0.89 -4.95 -18.81
N VAL A 49 0.25 -4.93 -19.99
CA VAL A 49 -0.96 -4.13 -20.23
C VAL A 49 -2.10 -4.61 -19.34
N LEU A 50 -2.36 -5.91 -19.30
CA LEU A 50 -3.40 -6.48 -18.44
C LEU A 50 -3.13 -6.23 -16.94
N ALA A 51 -1.87 -6.31 -16.50
CA ALA A 51 -1.51 -5.99 -15.12
C ALA A 51 -1.71 -4.49 -14.80
N ALA A 52 -1.40 -3.60 -15.74
CA ALA A 52 -1.65 -2.16 -15.61
C ALA A 52 -3.15 -1.87 -15.54
N LEU A 53 -3.96 -2.51 -16.39
CA LEU A 53 -5.41 -2.41 -16.35
C LEU A 53 -5.98 -2.94 -15.02
N ASP A 54 -5.57 -4.13 -14.56
CA ASP A 54 -6.00 -4.70 -13.25
C ASP A 54 -5.70 -3.73 -12.10
N ARG A 55 -4.54 -3.06 -12.12
CA ARG A 55 -4.19 -2.03 -11.13
C ARG A 55 -5.10 -0.81 -11.24
N TRP A 56 -5.29 -0.28 -12.44
CA TRP A 56 -6.15 0.88 -12.69
C TRP A 56 -7.58 0.62 -12.23
N TRP A 57 -8.17 -0.52 -12.62
CA TRP A 57 -9.50 -0.94 -12.19
C TRP A 57 -9.59 -1.13 -10.68
N THR A 58 -8.57 -1.74 -10.06
CA THR A 58 -8.53 -1.92 -8.62
C THR A 58 -8.48 -0.58 -7.88
N GLN A 59 -7.64 0.35 -8.34
CA GLN A 59 -7.54 1.68 -7.74
C GLN A 59 -8.85 2.46 -7.92
N ARG A 60 -9.42 2.49 -9.11
CA ARG A 60 -10.70 3.17 -9.39
C ARG A 60 -11.85 2.63 -8.55
N ARG A 61 -11.87 1.32 -8.26
CA ARG A 61 -12.84 0.73 -7.32
C ARG A 61 -12.64 1.21 -5.88
N ARG A 62 -11.39 1.41 -5.44
CA ARG A 62 -11.08 1.92 -4.11
C ARG A 62 -11.42 3.40 -3.99
N ASP A 63 -11.12 4.20 -5.00
CA ASP A 63 -11.45 5.63 -5.06
C ASP A 63 -12.97 5.82 -4.97
N ARG A 64 -13.75 5.11 -5.80
CA ARG A 64 -15.23 5.12 -5.73
C ARG A 64 -15.77 4.72 -4.36
N ARG A 65 -15.13 3.75 -3.69
CA ARG A 65 -15.54 3.33 -2.35
C ARG A 65 -15.20 4.40 -1.31
N ALA A 66 -14.07 5.07 -1.44
CA ALA A 66 -13.69 6.18 -0.57
C ALA A 66 -14.64 7.37 -0.74
N GLU A 67 -14.99 7.72 -1.97
CA GLU A 67 -16.00 8.73 -2.30
C GLU A 67 -17.38 8.36 -1.73
N ALA A 68 -17.80 7.10 -1.85
CA ALA A 68 -19.07 6.64 -1.28
C ALA A 68 -19.09 6.73 0.26
N VAL A 69 -17.99 6.35 0.93
CA VAL A 69 -17.85 6.53 2.39
C VAL A 69 -17.90 8.01 2.76
N LEU A 70 -17.22 8.87 2.01
CA LEU A 70 -17.27 10.31 2.24
C LEU A 70 -18.68 10.88 2.06
N HIS A 71 -19.36 10.52 0.97
CA HIS A 71 -20.73 10.97 0.73
C HIS A 71 -21.65 10.57 1.88
N LEU A 72 -21.56 9.31 2.34
CA LEU A 72 -22.31 8.86 3.52
C LEU A 72 -21.93 9.67 4.78
N LEU A 73 -20.65 9.97 4.99
CA LEU A 73 -20.18 10.75 6.13
C LEU A 73 -20.72 12.19 6.16
N LEU A 74 -20.93 12.79 4.98
CA LEU A 74 -21.40 14.17 4.83
C LEU A 74 -22.93 14.27 4.78
N SER A 75 -23.61 13.23 4.29
CA SER A 75 -25.08 13.22 4.19
C SER A 75 -25.77 12.57 5.40
N ALA A 76 -25.03 11.80 6.20
CA ALA A 76 -25.56 11.17 7.41
C ALA A 76 -25.96 12.24 8.45
N PRO A 77 -27.10 12.07 9.14
CA PRO A 77 -27.38 12.78 10.38
C PRO A 77 -26.22 12.61 11.37
N ASP A 78 -26.01 13.58 12.26
CA ASP A 78 -24.88 13.54 13.20
C ASP A 78 -24.83 12.29 14.10
N ASP A 79 -25.99 11.64 14.31
CA ASP A 79 -26.12 10.43 15.12
C ASP A 79 -25.97 9.12 14.34
N ALA A 80 -25.88 9.17 13.00
CA ALA A 80 -25.76 7.96 12.19
C ALA A 80 -24.30 7.49 12.11
N GLU A 81 -24.06 6.25 12.52
CA GLU A 81 -22.72 5.64 12.46
C GLU A 81 -22.35 5.30 11.00
N PRO A 82 -21.28 5.89 10.44
CA PRO A 82 -20.86 5.59 9.08
C PRO A 82 -20.31 4.16 8.98
N PRO A 83 -20.31 3.54 7.79
CA PRO A 83 -19.67 2.23 7.61
C PRO A 83 -18.20 2.30 8.05
N PRO A 84 -17.65 1.25 8.71
CA PRO A 84 -16.32 1.32 9.28
C PRO A 84 -15.27 1.53 8.18
N PHE A 85 -14.34 2.46 8.41
CA PHE A 85 -13.22 2.72 7.51
C PHE A 85 -11.92 3.00 8.27
N ALA A 86 -10.79 2.90 7.57
CA ALA A 86 -9.49 3.32 8.08
C ALA A 86 -8.97 4.52 7.29
N VAL A 87 -8.31 5.46 7.96
CA VAL A 87 -7.64 6.61 7.34
C VAL A 87 -6.16 6.35 7.25
N TYR A 88 -5.54 6.67 6.11
CA TYR A 88 -4.10 6.57 5.89
C TYR A 88 -3.48 7.96 5.76
N LEU A 89 -2.60 8.29 6.70
CA LEU A 89 -1.86 9.54 6.76
C LEU A 89 -0.41 9.29 6.42
N ARG A 90 0.16 10.11 5.54
CA ARG A 90 1.57 10.02 5.16
C ARG A 90 2.07 11.36 4.63
N PRO A 91 3.37 11.62 4.73
CA PRO A 91 3.96 12.77 4.04
C PRO A 91 4.05 12.50 2.54
N PHE A 92 3.83 13.54 1.73
CA PHE A 92 4.01 13.46 0.28
C PHE A 92 5.44 13.06 -0.12
N SER A 93 6.44 13.37 0.72
CA SER A 93 7.85 13.06 0.48
C SER A 93 8.15 11.55 0.40
N VAL A 94 7.26 10.68 0.91
CA VAL A 94 7.40 9.22 0.84
C VAL A 94 6.38 8.56 -0.11
N THR A 95 5.43 9.32 -0.69
CA THR A 95 4.46 8.81 -1.66
C THR A 95 5.17 8.17 -2.85
N GLY A 96 4.78 6.93 -3.20
CA GLY A 96 5.36 6.19 -4.34
C GLY A 96 6.84 5.79 -4.19
N ARG A 97 7.49 6.12 -3.06
CA ARG A 97 8.92 5.86 -2.84
C ARG A 97 9.20 4.69 -1.90
N LEU A 98 8.20 4.24 -1.15
CA LEU A 98 8.32 3.09 -0.26
C LEU A 98 8.03 1.80 -1.02
N MET A 99 9.05 1.25 -1.67
CA MET A 99 8.94 0.02 -2.45
C MET A 99 9.30 -1.21 -1.61
N VAL A 100 8.43 -2.22 -1.59
CA VAL A 100 8.65 -3.47 -0.87
C VAL A 100 8.78 -4.65 -1.83
N SER A 101 9.75 -5.52 -1.55
CA SER A 101 9.97 -6.69 -2.39
C SER A 101 8.75 -7.62 -2.37
N ASN A 102 8.26 -7.95 -3.56
CA ASN A 102 7.18 -8.89 -3.75
C ASN A 102 7.71 -10.33 -3.71
N ARG A 103 7.82 -10.89 -2.51
CA ARG A 103 8.31 -12.27 -2.31
C ARG A 103 7.41 -13.36 -2.92
N ARG A 104 6.24 -13.01 -3.49
CA ARG A 104 5.41 -13.96 -4.25
C ARG A 104 6.04 -14.36 -5.60
N LEU A 105 7.12 -13.69 -6.01
CA LEU A 105 7.96 -14.10 -7.15
C LEU A 105 8.86 -15.28 -6.81
N ARG A 106 8.29 -16.34 -6.24
CA ARG A 106 8.89 -17.66 -6.19
C ARG A 106 8.24 -18.48 -7.29
N GLY A 107 8.85 -18.46 -8.47
CA GLY A 107 8.45 -19.25 -9.62
C GLY A 107 9.63 -19.34 -10.58
N LEU A 108 9.72 -20.44 -11.32
CA LEU A 108 10.74 -20.60 -12.35
C LEU A 108 10.51 -19.55 -13.46
N PRO A 109 11.56 -19.07 -14.13
CA PRO A 109 11.46 -17.97 -15.10
C PRO A 109 10.52 -18.30 -16.27
N PHE A 110 10.26 -19.57 -16.57
CA PHE A 110 9.30 -19.98 -17.60
C PHE A 110 7.85 -20.05 -17.12
N MET A 111 7.59 -19.90 -15.81
CA MET A 111 6.24 -19.87 -15.29
C MET A 111 5.65 -18.49 -15.50
N PRO A 112 4.47 -18.35 -16.10
CA PRO A 112 3.93 -17.03 -16.40
C PRO A 112 3.62 -16.15 -15.18
N ARG A 113 3.45 -16.78 -14.00
CA ARG A 113 3.36 -16.07 -12.72
C ARG A 113 4.61 -15.23 -12.40
N TYR A 114 5.77 -15.61 -12.93
CA TYR A 114 7.03 -14.87 -12.76
C TYR A 114 6.95 -13.49 -13.41
N TYR A 115 6.34 -13.39 -14.59
CA TYR A 115 6.22 -12.12 -15.31
C TYR A 115 4.97 -11.31 -14.93
N ALA A 116 3.95 -11.97 -14.37
CA ALA A 116 2.71 -11.31 -13.97
C ALA A 116 2.81 -10.49 -12.67
N HIS A 117 3.92 -10.60 -11.94
CA HIS A 117 4.09 -9.96 -10.64
C HIS A 117 5.28 -9.01 -10.66
N GLU A 118 5.07 -7.79 -10.19
CA GLU A 118 6.16 -6.81 -10.06
C GLU A 118 7.13 -7.28 -8.98
N ALA A 119 8.43 -7.18 -9.24
CA ALA A 119 9.51 -7.48 -8.28
C ALA A 119 9.37 -6.71 -6.97
N GLU A 120 8.83 -5.51 -7.08
CA GLU A 120 8.62 -4.57 -6.00
C GLU A 120 7.20 -4.03 -6.10
N MET A 121 6.56 -3.80 -4.97
CA MET A 121 5.23 -3.19 -4.89
C MET A 121 5.30 -1.98 -3.98
N GLU A 122 4.49 -0.97 -4.23
CA GLU A 122 4.31 0.14 -3.29
C GLU A 122 3.81 -0.40 -1.94
N PHE A 123 4.42 0.07 -0.85
CA PHE A 123 4.04 -0.30 0.51
C PHE A 123 2.56 -0.03 0.78
N GLU A 124 2.04 1.09 0.27
CA GLU A 124 0.63 1.46 0.40
C GLU A 124 -0.32 0.43 -0.21
N ARG A 125 0.05 -0.15 -1.36
CA ARG A 125 -0.70 -1.24 -1.99
C ARG A 125 -0.76 -2.47 -1.10
N VAL A 126 0.35 -2.80 -0.43
CA VAL A 126 0.44 -3.92 0.51
C VAL A 126 -0.40 -3.63 1.75
N LEU A 127 -0.34 -2.40 2.28
CA LEU A 127 -1.12 -1.94 3.41
C LEU A 127 -2.63 -2.02 3.14
N ALA A 128 -3.10 -1.46 2.02
CA ALA A 128 -4.50 -1.50 1.63
C ALA A 128 -5.03 -2.93 1.45
N ALA A 129 -4.18 -3.87 1.00
CA ALA A 129 -4.54 -5.28 0.86
C ALA A 129 -4.44 -6.08 2.18
N ALA A 130 -3.68 -5.58 3.15
CA ALA A 130 -3.51 -6.22 4.46
C ALA A 130 -4.73 -6.01 5.36
N LEU A 131 -5.43 -4.88 5.20
CA LEU A 131 -6.65 -4.59 5.94
C LEU A 131 -7.82 -5.51 5.54
N PRO A 132 -8.79 -5.73 6.46
CA PRO A 132 -10.00 -6.47 6.17
C PRO A 132 -10.79 -5.89 4.97
N PRO A 133 -11.43 -6.71 4.12
CA PRO A 133 -12.19 -6.21 2.97
C PRO A 133 -13.35 -5.28 3.31
N ASP A 134 -13.92 -5.41 4.50
CA ASP A 134 -14.97 -4.57 5.08
C ASP A 134 -14.45 -3.24 5.63
N LEU A 135 -13.12 -3.07 5.76
CA LEU A 135 -12.46 -1.88 6.29
C LEU A 135 -11.64 -1.16 5.19
N PRO A 136 -12.28 -0.38 4.31
CA PRO A 136 -11.58 0.33 3.25
C PRO A 136 -10.57 1.32 3.85
N LEU A 137 -9.42 1.44 3.17
CA LEU A 137 -8.38 2.42 3.49
C LEU A 137 -8.58 3.67 2.66
N LEU A 138 -8.78 4.81 3.31
CA LEU A 138 -9.04 6.11 2.70
C LEU A 138 -7.82 7.01 2.89
N ALA A 139 -7.53 7.85 1.92
CA ALA A 139 -6.53 8.90 2.05
C ALA A 139 -6.99 10.14 1.28
N LEU A 140 -6.71 11.31 1.83
CA LEU A 140 -6.82 12.56 1.06
C LEU A 140 -5.74 12.56 -0.03
N GLY A 141 -6.06 13.15 -1.18
CA GLY A 141 -5.13 13.27 -2.30
C GLY A 141 -5.82 13.08 -3.65
N ARG A 142 -5.08 13.31 -4.73
CA ARG A 142 -5.64 13.26 -6.08
C ARG A 142 -5.77 11.80 -6.54
N PRO A 143 -6.89 11.41 -7.18
CA PRO A 143 -6.99 10.13 -7.86
C PRO A 143 -5.81 9.90 -8.81
N GLY A 144 -5.22 8.70 -8.76
CA GLY A 144 -4.05 8.33 -9.57
C GLY A 144 -2.68 8.73 -9.00
N GLU A 145 -2.60 9.45 -7.87
CA GLU A 145 -1.31 9.87 -7.28
C GLU A 145 -0.46 8.68 -6.77
N ALA A 146 -1.11 7.64 -6.23
CA ALA A 146 -0.43 6.41 -5.80
C ALA A 146 -1.40 5.22 -5.81
N ILE A 147 -0.86 4.00 -5.80
CA ILE A 147 -1.66 2.77 -5.83
C ILE A 147 -1.78 2.21 -4.41
N GLY A 148 -3.00 2.13 -3.88
CA GLY A 148 -3.18 1.68 -2.50
C GLY A 148 -4.49 2.11 -1.88
N ALA A 149 -4.47 3.11 -1.02
CA ALA A 149 -5.68 3.65 -0.40
C ALA A 149 -6.60 4.26 -1.46
N GLY A 150 -7.91 4.26 -1.22
CA GLY A 150 -8.86 5.01 -2.02
C GLY A 150 -8.68 6.50 -1.79
N ARG A 151 -8.58 7.27 -2.87
CA ARG A 151 -8.33 8.71 -2.85
C ARG A 151 -9.63 9.49 -2.77
N ILE A 152 -9.56 10.57 -1.99
CA ILE A 152 -10.59 11.59 -1.92
C ILE A 152 -9.93 12.91 -2.30
N ALA A 153 -10.30 13.45 -3.45
CA ALA A 153 -9.90 14.80 -3.85
C ALA A 153 -10.74 15.81 -3.07
N VAL A 154 -10.06 16.71 -2.37
CA VAL A 154 -10.68 17.77 -1.57
C VAL A 154 -9.95 19.08 -1.90
N PRO A 155 -10.65 20.20 -2.12
CA PRO A 155 -10.01 21.49 -2.32
C PRO A 155 -9.16 21.95 -1.12
N ASP A 156 -8.16 22.77 -1.39
CA ASP A 156 -7.17 23.21 -0.39
C ASP A 156 -7.80 24.05 0.74
N GLU A 157 -8.98 24.62 0.51
CA GLU A 157 -9.70 25.44 1.48
C GLU A 157 -10.45 24.60 2.52
N VAL A 158 -10.84 23.36 2.15
CA VAL A 158 -11.74 22.51 2.94
C VAL A 158 -11.10 21.19 3.40
N TRP A 159 -9.84 20.91 3.04
CA TRP A 159 -9.18 19.65 3.41
C TRP A 159 -8.95 19.51 4.92
N LYS A 160 -8.69 20.59 5.66
CA LYS A 160 -8.47 20.52 7.12
C LYS A 160 -9.74 20.13 7.88
N PRO A 161 -10.90 20.79 7.69
CA PRO A 161 -12.16 20.32 8.24
C PRO A 161 -12.48 18.88 7.84
N MET A 162 -12.22 18.53 6.57
CA MET A 162 -12.45 17.18 6.07
C MET A 162 -11.58 16.14 6.79
N PHE A 163 -10.29 16.43 6.94
CA PHE A 163 -9.34 15.61 7.69
C PHE A 163 -9.86 15.38 9.12
N GLN A 164 -10.29 16.43 9.82
CA GLN A 164 -10.79 16.33 11.18
C GLN A 164 -12.01 15.41 11.27
N ARG A 165 -12.99 15.56 10.36
CA ARG A 165 -14.17 14.68 10.30
C ARG A 165 -13.79 13.22 9.99
N LEU A 166 -12.85 13.00 9.07
CA LEU A 166 -12.35 11.66 8.74
C LEU A 166 -11.67 11.01 9.94
N ILE A 167 -10.74 11.68 10.62
CA ILE A 167 -10.04 11.08 11.78
C ILE A 167 -10.96 10.89 12.98
N GLU A 168 -12.00 11.72 13.13
CA GLU A 168 -13.01 11.57 14.17
C GLU A 168 -13.77 10.25 14.00
N GLN A 169 -14.26 9.99 12.78
CA GLN A 169 -15.15 8.88 12.47
C GLN A 169 -14.43 7.59 12.06
N ALA A 170 -13.13 7.67 11.74
CA ALA A 170 -12.34 6.49 11.37
C ALA A 170 -12.30 5.44 12.49
N ARG A 171 -12.47 4.16 12.12
CA ARG A 171 -12.26 3.04 13.05
C ARG A 171 -10.79 2.97 13.46
N TRP A 172 -9.88 3.03 12.49
CA TRP A 172 -8.43 3.07 12.70
C TRP A 172 -7.79 4.19 11.87
N ILE A 173 -6.70 4.74 12.40
CA ILE A 173 -5.84 5.66 11.67
C ILE A 173 -4.51 4.94 11.47
N VAL A 174 -4.00 4.90 10.26
CA VAL A 174 -2.70 4.33 9.94
C VAL A 174 -1.80 5.47 9.48
N MET A 175 -0.64 5.63 10.10
CA MET A 175 0.19 6.82 9.87
C MET A 175 1.65 6.48 9.65
N ILE A 176 2.26 7.07 8.62
CA ILE A 176 3.72 7.25 8.55
C ILE A 176 4.00 8.66 9.08
N PRO A 177 4.63 8.81 10.27
CA PRO A 177 4.83 10.13 10.87
C PRO A 177 5.91 10.93 10.12
N SER A 178 5.82 12.25 10.20
CA SER A 178 6.79 13.22 9.68
C SER A 178 6.87 14.42 10.62
N ASP A 179 8.05 15.04 10.73
CA ASP A 179 8.28 16.31 11.47
C ASP A 179 8.13 17.56 10.59
N GLN A 180 7.70 17.39 9.35
CA GLN A 180 7.62 18.49 8.37
C GLN A 180 6.22 18.67 7.81
N GLY A 181 5.92 19.93 7.48
CA GLY A 181 4.75 20.33 6.69
C GLY A 181 3.42 19.89 7.29
N GLU A 182 2.50 19.56 6.40
CA GLU A 182 1.12 19.19 6.74
C GLU A 182 1.05 17.96 7.64
N THR A 183 1.92 16.97 7.42
CA THR A 183 1.91 15.75 8.25
C THR A 183 2.28 16.03 9.70
N ARG A 184 3.11 17.04 9.99
CA ARG A 184 3.34 17.45 11.39
C ARG A 184 2.07 18.04 12.00
N TRP A 185 1.36 18.89 11.25
CA TRP A 185 0.06 19.41 11.67
C TRP A 185 -0.95 18.28 11.91
N GLU A 186 -0.97 17.25 11.05
CA GLU A 186 -1.82 16.06 11.24
C GLU A 186 -1.49 15.34 12.56
N VAL A 187 -0.20 15.15 12.89
CA VAL A 187 0.20 14.59 14.20
C VAL A 187 -0.33 15.44 15.35
N GLN A 188 -0.16 16.77 15.27
CA GLN A 188 -0.63 17.70 16.29
C GLN A 188 -2.16 17.61 16.48
N GLN A 189 -2.93 17.45 15.40
CA GLN A 189 -4.37 17.23 15.48
C GLN A 189 -4.71 15.89 16.16
N LEU A 190 -3.98 14.82 15.86
CA LEU A 190 -4.17 13.53 16.53
C LEU A 190 -3.90 13.60 18.04
N VAL A 191 -2.92 14.40 18.45
CA VAL A 191 -2.61 14.68 19.87
C VAL A 191 -3.75 15.50 20.50
N ALA A 192 -4.07 16.66 19.92
CA ALA A 192 -5.07 17.60 20.44
C ALA A 192 -6.45 16.96 20.61
N GLN A 193 -6.86 16.13 19.65
CA GLN A 193 -8.15 15.45 19.66
C GLN A 193 -8.12 14.08 20.36
N ARG A 194 -7.01 13.74 21.04
CA ARG A 194 -6.82 12.46 21.76
C ARG A 194 -7.07 11.23 20.88
N ARG A 195 -6.73 11.30 19.59
CA ARG A 195 -6.94 10.21 18.61
C ARG A 195 -5.74 9.26 18.50
N LEU A 196 -4.61 9.55 19.14
CA LEU A 196 -3.42 8.67 19.16
C LEU A 196 -3.75 7.23 19.57
N GLY A 197 -4.73 7.05 20.48
CA GLY A 197 -5.15 5.74 20.95
C GLY A 197 -5.61 4.82 19.82
N LYS A 198 -6.24 5.33 18.75
CA LYS A 198 -6.67 4.53 17.59
C LYS A 198 -5.71 4.61 16.38
N THR A 199 -4.55 5.26 16.56
CA THR A 199 -3.54 5.41 15.51
C THR A 199 -2.51 4.28 15.58
N ILE A 200 -2.35 3.57 14.46
CA ILE A 200 -1.28 2.62 14.20
C ILE A 200 -0.19 3.35 13.41
N PHE A 201 0.94 3.59 14.05
CA PHE A 201 2.10 4.18 13.43
C PHE A 201 2.92 3.13 12.69
N ILE A 202 3.51 3.55 11.57
CA ILE A 202 4.35 2.73 10.71
C ILE A 202 5.73 3.37 10.66
N MET A 203 6.72 2.59 11.07
CA MET A 203 8.13 2.80 10.74
C MET A 203 8.44 1.97 9.50
N PRO A 204 8.73 2.60 8.36
CA PRO A 204 9.10 1.88 7.15
C PRO A 204 10.35 1.01 7.38
N PRO A 205 10.41 -0.19 6.78
CA PRO A 205 11.61 -1.01 6.77
C PRO A 205 12.70 -0.36 5.91
N SER A 206 13.95 -0.78 6.12
CA SER A 206 15.06 -0.46 5.22
C SER A 206 14.70 -0.82 3.78
N LEU A 207 14.76 0.18 2.91
CA LEU A 207 14.63 -0.01 1.47
C LEU A 207 16.01 -0.32 0.92
N LYS A 208 16.10 -1.36 0.08
CA LYS A 208 17.38 -1.68 -0.60
C LYS A 208 17.79 -0.59 -1.59
N ARG A 209 16.82 0.17 -2.10
CA ARG A 209 16.95 1.21 -3.10
C ARG A 209 15.96 2.32 -2.76
N GLY A 210 16.44 3.54 -2.61
CA GLY A 210 15.60 4.70 -2.35
C GLY A 210 16.45 5.94 -2.06
N PRO A 211 15.98 7.15 -2.41
CA PRO A 211 16.71 8.39 -2.18
C PRO A 211 16.67 8.85 -0.71
N ILE A 212 15.96 8.14 0.16
CA ILE A 212 15.69 8.55 1.54
C ILE A 212 16.57 7.73 2.48
N ASP A 213 17.47 8.40 3.19
CA ASP A 213 18.12 7.83 4.37
C ASP A 213 17.07 7.68 5.48
N LEU A 214 16.53 6.46 5.63
CA LEU A 214 15.48 6.17 6.60
C LEU A 214 15.95 6.28 8.07
N PRO A 215 17.13 5.80 8.47
CA PRO A 215 17.70 6.08 9.80
C PRO A 215 17.70 7.56 10.15
N ASP A 216 18.26 8.41 9.28
CA ASP A 216 18.38 9.85 9.53
C ASP A 216 17.02 10.55 9.47
N TYR A 217 16.20 10.20 8.48
CA TYR A 217 14.82 10.66 8.39
C TYR A 217 14.06 10.37 9.69
N TRP A 218 14.10 9.12 10.15
CA TRP A 218 13.40 8.72 11.37
C TRP A 218 13.97 9.42 12.60
N ALA A 219 15.28 9.59 12.71
CA ALA A 219 15.90 10.34 13.79
C ALA A 219 15.44 11.81 13.85
N ARG A 220 15.23 12.45 12.68
CA ARG A 220 14.61 13.79 12.61
C ARG A 220 13.16 13.75 13.05
N VAL A 221 12.34 12.85 12.51
CA VAL A 221 10.93 12.70 12.89
C VAL A 221 10.76 12.51 14.39
N ARG A 222 11.58 11.66 15.02
CA ARG A 222 11.59 11.46 16.48
C ARG A 222 11.87 12.75 17.25
N ARG A 223 12.90 13.51 16.85
CA ARG A 223 13.28 14.76 17.51
C ARG A 223 12.24 15.86 17.29
N GLY A 224 11.73 15.99 16.07
CA GLY A 224 10.79 17.04 15.69
C GLY A 224 9.40 16.88 16.28
N LEU A 225 8.95 15.64 16.55
CA LEU A 225 7.66 15.36 17.18
C LEU A 225 7.73 15.23 18.71
N ALA A 226 8.92 15.17 19.30
CA ALA A 226 9.06 15.12 20.76
C ALA A 226 8.45 16.34 21.48
N PRO A 227 8.59 17.59 20.99
CA PRO A 227 7.93 18.77 21.58
C PRO A 227 6.40 18.69 21.53
N ASP A 228 5.84 17.95 20.56
CA ASP A 228 4.39 17.73 20.42
C ASP A 228 3.89 16.61 21.38
N GLY A 229 4.73 16.14 22.30
CA GLY A 229 4.40 15.09 23.27
C GLY A 229 4.43 13.68 22.70
N VAL A 230 4.98 13.49 21.50
CA VAL A 230 5.00 12.21 20.80
C VAL A 230 6.36 11.54 20.92
N SER A 231 6.42 10.44 21.66
CA SER A 231 7.63 9.65 21.89
C SER A 231 7.69 8.46 20.94
N LEU A 232 8.42 8.64 19.84
CA LEU A 232 8.62 7.61 18.84
C LEU A 232 9.83 6.70 19.18
N PRO A 233 9.72 5.38 18.91
CA PRO A 233 10.79 4.41 19.14
C PRO A 233 12.00 4.63 18.22
N ALA A 234 13.17 4.13 18.60
CA ALA A 234 14.37 4.17 17.76
C ALA A 234 14.17 3.40 16.44
N TYR A 235 14.82 3.87 15.37
CA TYR A 235 14.72 3.24 14.06
C TYR A 235 15.27 1.81 14.09
N THR A 236 14.62 0.91 13.35
CA THR A 236 15.12 -0.45 13.13
C THR A 236 15.05 -0.78 11.63
N PRO A 237 16.08 -1.43 11.04
CA PRO A 237 16.05 -1.79 9.62
C PRO A 237 14.90 -2.71 9.23
N ALA A 238 14.37 -3.49 10.18
CA ALA A 238 13.21 -4.34 9.94
C ALA A 238 11.91 -3.54 9.75
N GLY A 239 11.88 -2.26 10.16
CA GLY A 239 10.65 -1.49 10.30
C GLY A 239 9.74 -2.08 11.38
N GLN A 240 8.67 -1.36 11.71
CA GLN A 240 7.68 -1.84 12.68
C GLN A 240 6.34 -1.12 12.53
N VAL A 241 5.27 -1.81 12.88
CA VAL A 241 4.00 -1.18 13.25
C VAL A 241 3.99 -1.00 14.76
N PHE A 242 3.55 0.14 15.24
CA PHE A 242 3.50 0.44 16.68
C PHE A 242 2.30 1.32 17.04
N ARG A 243 1.95 1.35 18.33
CA ARG A 243 0.94 2.23 18.89
C ARG A 243 1.53 3.06 20.01
N LEU A 244 0.94 4.23 20.18
CA LEU A 244 1.23 5.12 21.30
C LEU A 244 0.04 5.09 22.28
N GLY A 245 0.34 5.22 23.56
CA GLY A 245 -0.69 5.43 24.58
C GLY A 245 -1.29 6.83 24.49
N ARG A 246 -2.27 7.12 25.36
CA ARG A 246 -2.97 8.43 25.39
C ARG A 246 -2.02 9.62 25.58
N GLY A 247 -0.93 9.44 26.33
CA GLY A 247 0.10 10.45 26.56
C GLY A 247 1.22 10.50 25.52
N GLY A 248 1.01 9.93 24.32
CA GLY A 248 2.00 9.94 23.24
C GLY A 248 3.24 9.07 23.47
N ARG A 249 3.27 8.28 24.54
CA ARG A 249 4.36 7.34 24.85
C ARG A 249 4.22 6.04 24.07
N PHE A 250 5.35 5.45 23.71
CA PHE A 250 5.39 4.12 23.10
C PHE A 250 4.67 3.09 23.97
N TYR A 251 3.73 2.35 23.38
CA TYR A 251 2.92 1.34 24.08
C TYR A 251 3.24 -0.08 23.61
N ARG A 252 3.20 -0.32 22.30
CA ARG A 252 3.39 -1.66 21.73
C ARG A 252 3.91 -1.59 20.32
N SER A 253 4.70 -2.58 19.89
CA SER A 253 5.09 -2.74 18.49
C SER A 253 5.10 -4.19 18.01
N ARG A 254 5.15 -4.34 16.68
CA ARG A 254 5.51 -5.57 15.97
C ARG A 254 6.43 -5.22 14.80
N TYR A 255 7.54 -5.96 14.68
CA TYR A 255 8.49 -5.77 13.60
C TYR A 255 7.95 -6.23 12.23
N LEU A 256 8.27 -5.50 11.18
CA LEU A 256 7.91 -5.83 9.80
C LEU A 256 8.96 -6.75 9.14
N ARG A 257 9.41 -7.80 9.87
CA ARG A 257 10.49 -8.72 9.44
C ARG A 257 10.29 -9.30 8.04
N ARG A 258 9.03 -9.40 7.59
CA ARG A 258 8.67 -9.82 6.23
C ARG A 258 7.65 -8.84 5.67
N LEU A 259 7.95 -8.30 4.49
CA LEU A 259 7.04 -7.39 3.80
C LEU A 259 6.21 -8.19 2.81
N GLY A 260 4.90 -8.10 2.98
CA GLY A 260 3.90 -8.82 2.21
C GLY A 260 2.54 -8.73 2.88
N VAL A 261 1.49 -9.02 2.12
CA VAL A 261 0.11 -8.82 2.58
C VAL A 261 -0.20 -9.61 3.85
N ALA A 262 0.13 -10.91 3.89
CA ALA A 262 -0.17 -11.76 5.04
C ALA A 262 0.64 -11.38 6.29
N PRO A 263 1.99 -11.25 6.26
CA PRO A 263 2.74 -10.81 7.44
C PRO A 263 2.33 -9.42 7.96
N LEU A 264 2.00 -8.48 7.06
CA LEU A 264 1.52 -7.16 7.48
C LEU A 264 0.14 -7.27 8.13
N ARG A 265 -0.78 -8.06 7.57
CA ARG A 265 -2.08 -8.34 8.17
C ARG A 265 -1.95 -8.92 9.57
N ASP A 266 -1.08 -9.90 9.76
CA ASP A 266 -0.84 -10.52 11.08
C ASP A 266 -0.25 -9.52 12.08
N SER A 267 0.60 -8.60 11.60
CA SER A 267 1.16 -7.53 12.41
C SER A 267 0.10 -6.51 12.82
N LEU A 268 -0.78 -6.11 11.89
CA LEU A 268 -1.89 -5.19 12.14
C LEU A 268 -2.95 -5.80 13.07
N ALA A 269 -3.36 -7.05 12.85
CA ALA A 269 -4.30 -7.76 13.72
C ALA A 269 -3.74 -7.94 15.14
N GLY A 270 -2.45 -8.25 15.24
CA GLY A 270 -1.77 -8.36 16.52
C GLY A 270 -1.72 -7.06 17.30
N ILE A 271 -1.67 -5.90 16.63
CA ILE A 271 -1.58 -4.59 17.30
C ILE A 271 -2.94 -3.94 17.56
N SER A 272 -3.95 -4.23 16.74
CA SER A 272 -5.30 -3.67 16.88
C SER A 272 -6.14 -4.32 17.97
N SER A 273 -5.87 -5.59 18.29
CA SER A 273 -6.57 -6.34 19.35
C SER A 273 -6.29 -5.84 20.77
N ALA A 274 -5.19 -5.12 21.00
CA ALA A 274 -4.91 -4.52 22.32
C ALA A 274 -5.62 -3.17 22.44
N ARG A 275 -6.40 -2.96 23.50
CA ARG A 275 -6.87 -1.63 23.89
C ARG A 275 -5.73 -0.93 24.64
N PRO A 276 -5.34 0.30 24.26
CA PRO A 276 -4.48 1.10 25.13
C PRO A 276 -5.28 1.51 26.37
N ASP A 277 -4.69 1.31 27.54
CA ASP A 277 -5.25 1.76 28.82
C ASP A 277 -5.46 3.30 28.81
#